data_AF-A0AAV5YB33-F1
#
_entry.id   AF-A0AAV5YB33-F1
#
_cell.length_a   1.000
_cell.length_b   1.000
_cell.length_c   1.000
_cell.angle_alpha   90.00
_cell.angle_beta   90.00
_cell.angle_gamma   90.00
#
_symmetry.space_group_name_H-M   'P 1'
#
loop_
_entity.id
_entity.type
_entity.pdbx_description
1 polymer ?
#
loop_
_entity_poly.entity_id
_entity_poly.type
_entity_poly.pdbx_seq_one_letter_code
_entity_poly.pdbx_strand_id
1 'polypeptide(L)' 'MDENAHRKPTTGSYRVRGVSRDLHRTARLRAVSQGTTLRRVVLQALEAYSAGTWTPPADPPVARTNGI' A
#
# COMPACT_ATOMS: atom_id res chain seq x y z
N MET A 1 -32.45 -27.02 -7.57
CA MET A 1 -31.11 -26.98 -6.95
C MET A 1 -30.33 -25.97 -7.74
N ASP A 2 -30.38 -24.72 -7.28
CA ASP A 2 -29.89 -23.56 -8.01
C ASP A 2 -28.37 -23.45 -7.93
N GLU A 3 -27.75 -23.63 -9.10
CA GLU A 3 -26.35 -23.33 -9.39
C GLU A 3 -26.14 -21.80 -9.43
N ASN A 4 -26.30 -21.13 -8.27
CA ASN A 4 -26.00 -19.70 -8.13
C ASN A 4 -25.17 -19.38 -6.88
N ALA A 5 -24.67 -20.41 -6.20
CA ALA A 5 -23.70 -20.22 -5.14
C ALA A 5 -22.32 -19.96 -5.77
N HIS A 6 -21.70 -18.85 -5.37
CA HIS A 6 -20.25 -18.61 -5.43
C HIS A 6 -19.67 -17.70 -6.51
N ARG A 7 -20.32 -16.59 -6.86
CA ARG A 7 -19.56 -15.39 -7.25
C ARG A 7 -19.32 -14.51 -6.02
N LYS A 8 -18.34 -14.87 -5.19
CA LYS A 8 -17.79 -13.92 -4.22
C LYS A 8 -17.21 -12.74 -5.04
N PRO A 9 -17.51 -11.48 -4.71
CA PRO A 9 -16.72 -10.37 -5.24
C PRO A 9 -15.33 -10.46 -4.63
N THR A 10 -14.43 -11.22 -5.26
CA THR A 10 -13.09 -11.51 -4.74
C THR A 10 -12.24 -10.24 -4.62
N THR A 11 -12.62 -9.13 -5.27
CA THR A 11 -11.96 -7.83 -5.12
C THR A 11 -12.92 -6.71 -5.50
N GLY A 12 -13.31 -5.89 -4.53
CA GLY A 12 -13.90 -4.57 -4.79
C GLY A 12 -12.83 -3.56 -5.18
N SER A 13 -13.10 -2.71 -6.16
CA SER A 13 -12.24 -1.57 -6.48
C SER A 13 -12.63 -0.39 -5.60
N TYR A 14 -11.79 -0.04 -4.63
CA TYR A 14 -12.05 1.06 -3.69
C TYR A 14 -11.28 2.31 -4.11
N ARG A 15 -11.98 3.44 -4.18
CA ARG A 15 -11.35 4.75 -4.38
C ARG A 15 -11.13 5.40 -3.01
N VAL A 16 -9.88 5.43 -2.56
CA VAL A 16 -9.52 6.12 -1.32
C VAL A 16 -9.33 7.61 -1.62
N ARG A 17 -10.04 8.48 -0.89
CA ARG A 17 -9.89 9.94 -0.97
C ARG A 17 -9.10 10.45 0.25
N GLY A 18 -8.46 11.61 0.12
CA GLY A 18 -7.70 12.23 1.22
C GLY A 18 -6.28 11.66 1.42
N VAL A 19 -5.78 10.85 0.48
CA VAL A 19 -4.40 10.34 0.52
C VAL A 19 -3.46 11.44 0.06
N SER A 20 -2.47 11.79 0.91
CA SER A 20 -1.44 12.76 0.54
C SER A 20 -0.63 12.28 -0.67
N ARG A 21 -0.22 13.22 -1.52
CA ARG A 21 0.61 12.92 -2.70
C ARG A 21 1.92 12.24 -2.31
N ASP A 22 2.53 12.65 -1.19
CA ASP A 22 3.76 12.05 -0.68
C ASP A 22 3.55 10.60 -0.25
N LEU A 23 2.43 10.28 0.41
CA LEU A 23 2.08 8.90 0.76
C LEU A 23 1.96 8.02 -0.50
N HIS A 24 1.34 8.55 -1.54
CA HIS A 24 1.21 7.86 -2.83
C HIS A 24 2.58 7.67 -3.52
N ARG A 25 3.45 8.68 -3.48
CA ARG A 25 4.81 8.62 -4.03
C ARG A 25 5.66 7.57 -3.29
N THR A 26 5.65 7.60 -1.97
CA THR A 26 6.39 6.65 -1.12
C THR A 26 5.91 5.22 -1.34
N ALA A 27 4.60 4.99 -1.40
CA ALA A 27 4.05 3.67 -1.70
C ALA A 27 4.45 3.17 -3.09
N ARG A 28 4.55 4.07 -4.08
CA ARG A 28 5.03 3.74 -5.43
C ARG A 28 6.51 3.39 -5.46
N LEU A 29 7.36 4.17 -4.78
CA LEU A 29 8.79 3.86 -4.63
C LEU A 29 8.99 2.50 -3.97
N ARG A 30 8.20 2.19 -2.94
CA ARG A 30 8.23 0.89 -2.26
C ARG A 30 7.82 -0.25 -3.18
N ALA A 31 6.77 -0.05 -3.98
CA ALA A 31 6.33 -1.05 -4.96
C ALA A 31 7.44 -1.38 -5.97
N VAL A 32 8.12 -0.34 -6.50
CA VAL A 32 9.26 -0.52 -7.41
C VAL A 32 10.42 -1.26 -6.70
N SER A 33 10.80 -0.82 -5.51
CA SER A 33 11.91 -1.42 -4.75
C SER A 33 11.66 -2.89 -4.39
N GLN A 34 10.42 -3.29 -4.14
CA GLN A 34 10.06 -4.67 -3.80
C GLN A 34 9.71 -5.51 -5.04
N GLY A 35 9.73 -4.95 -6.25
CA GLY A 35 9.28 -5.63 -7.47
C GLY A 35 7.79 -6.01 -7.42
N THR A 36 6.97 -5.23 -6.72
CA THR A 36 5.54 -5.49 -6.54
C THR A 36 4.67 -4.38 -7.12
N THR A 37 3.36 -4.50 -6.99
CA THR A 37 2.40 -3.47 -7.41
C THR A 37 1.95 -2.62 -6.24
N LEU A 38 1.56 -1.37 -6.51
CA LEU A 38 1.00 -0.46 -5.51
C LEU A 38 -0.17 -1.09 -4.74
N ARG A 39 -1.06 -1.81 -5.42
CA ARG A 39 -2.18 -2.55 -4.78
C ARG A 39 -1.67 -3.54 -3.74
N ARG A 40 -0.61 -4.29 -4.06
CA ARG A 40 -0.05 -5.30 -3.15
C ARG A 40 0.58 -4.65 -1.92
N VAL A 41 1.33 -3.56 -2.12
CA VAL A 41 1.90 -2.76 -1.01
C VAL A 41 0.81 -2.24 -0.09
N VAL A 42 -0.28 -1.69 -0.64
CA VAL A 42 -1.40 -1.16 0.15
C VAL A 42 -2.11 -2.28 0.91
N LEU A 43 -2.36 -3.43 0.28
CA LEU A 43 -3.02 -4.56 0.95
C LEU A 43 -2.17 -5.12 2.10
N GLN A 44 -0.86 -5.31 1.88
CA GLN A 44 0.05 -5.73 2.95
C GLN A 44 0.08 -4.73 4.11
N ALA A 45 0.02 -3.44 3.79
CA ALA A 45 -0.03 -2.40 4.81
C ALA A 45 -1.32 -2.43 5.63
N LEU A 46 -2.46 -2.62 4.97
CA LEU A 46 -3.75 -2.74 5.64
C LEU A 46 -3.82 -4.01 6.49
N GLU A 47 -3.31 -5.13 5.99
CA GLU A 47 -3.24 -6.39 6.72
C GLU A 47 -2.41 -6.23 8.00
N ALA A 48 -1.18 -5.73 7.89
CA ALA A 48 -0.31 -5.49 9.04
C ALA A 48 -0.90 -4.46 10.02
N TYR A 49 -1.55 -3.41 9.51
CA TYR A 49 -2.23 -2.43 10.36
C TYR A 49 -3.39 -3.08 11.15
N SER A 50 -4.23 -3.86 10.46
CA SER A 50 -5.35 -4.56 11.09
C SER A 50 -4.91 -5.63 12.09
N ALA A 51 -3.75 -6.26 11.86
CA ALA A 51 -3.15 -7.24 12.76
C ALA A 51 -2.39 -6.60 13.93
N GLY A 52 -2.27 -5.26 13.99
CA GLY A 52 -1.49 -4.57 15.01
C GLY A 52 0.03 -4.77 14.87
N THR A 53 0.50 -5.30 13.73
CA THR A 53 1.91 -5.60 13.46
C THR A 53 2.56 -4.59 12.52
N TRP A 54 1.87 -3.47 12.23
CA TRP A 54 2.40 -2.42 11.38
C TRP A 54 3.54 -1.67 12.07
N THR A 55 4.75 -1.93 11.59
CA THR A 55 5.94 -1.12 11.91
C THR A 55 6.17 -0.13 10.76
N PRO A 56 6.09 1.19 10.99
CA PRO A 56 6.39 2.16 9.95
C PRO A 56 7.87 1.98 9.52
N PRO A 57 8.14 1.87 8.21
CA PRO A 57 9.52 1.82 7.74
C PRO A 57 10.22 3.14 8.11
N ALA A 58 11.48 3.04 8.54
CA ALA A 58 12.31 4.21 8.77
C ALA A 58 12.33 5.08 7.51
N ASP A 59 12.13 6.39 7.66
CA ASP A 59 12.22 7.35 6.57
C ASP A 59 13.56 7.14 5.83
N PRO A 60 13.58 7.17 4.49
CA PRO A 60 14.85 7.15 3.78
C PRO A 60 15.72 8.27 4.34
N PRO A 61 17.02 8.02 4.56
CA PRO A 61 17.91 9.04 5.09
C PRO A 61 17.77 10.27 4.21
N VAL A 62 17.26 11.36 4.78
CA VAL A 62 17.28 12.66 4.14
C VAL A 62 18.72 12.88 3.72
N ALA A 63 18.96 12.83 2.41
CA ALA A 63 20.25 13.20 1.87
C ALA A 63 20.44 14.63 2.34
N ARG A 64 21.32 14.83 3.33
CA ARG A 64 21.81 16.15 3.70
C ARG A 64 22.46 16.67 2.43
N THR A 65 21.70 17.41 1.65
CA THR A 65 22.25 18.30 0.64
C THR A 65 23.02 19.34 1.44
N ASN A 66 24.30 19.08 1.66
CA ASN A 66 25.21 20.09 2.18
C ASN A 66 25.10 21.31 1.27
N GLY A 67 24.95 22.47 1.91
CA GLY A 67 24.99 23.75 1.24
C GLY A 67 26.27 23.87 0.43
N ILE A 68 26.12 24.39 -0.79
CA ILE A 68 27.17 25.08 -1.53
C ILE A 68 26.89 26.57 -1.34
#